data_AF-A0A2Z5R1J2-F1
#
_entry.id   AF-A0A2Z5R1J2-F1
#
_cell.length_a   1.000
_cell.length_b   1.000
_cell.length_c   1.000
_cell.angle_alpha   90.00
_cell.angle_beta   90.00
_cell.angle_gamma   90.00
#
_symmetry.space_group_name_H-M   'P 1'
#
loop_
_entity.id
_entity.type
_entity.pdbx_description
1 polymer ?
#
loop_
_entity_poly.entity_id
_entity_poly.type
_entity_poly.pdbx_seq_one_letter_code
_entity_poly.pdbx_strand_id
1 'polypeptide(L)' 'MGSRYGSMMIAGLFLQEFVGEVEGQRIPWAHLDIAGPAFNEESPFGYTPKEGTGFGTATLVNFIESYAQ' A
#
# COMPACT_ATOMS: atom_id res chain seq x y z
N MET A 1 -21.96 6.76 -13.22
CA MET A 1 -20.49 6.61 -13.35
C MET A 1 -19.97 6.08 -12.02
N GLY A 2 -19.48 4.84 -12.00
CA GLY A 2 -19.07 4.14 -10.78
C GLY A 2 -19.28 2.63 -10.90
N SER A 3 -18.51 1.98 -11.77
CA SER A 3 -18.40 0.52 -11.74
C SER A 3 -17.56 0.14 -10.53
N ARG A 4 -18.06 -0.77 -9.68
CA ARG A 4 -17.30 -1.36 -8.56
C ARG A 4 -16.03 -2.09 -9.01
N TYR A 5 -15.97 -2.48 -10.28
CA TYR A 5 -14.82 -3.17 -10.85
C TYR A 5 -13.77 -2.14 -11.27
N GLY A 6 -12.59 -2.20 -10.65
CA GLY A 6 -11.43 -1.37 -11.00
C GLY A 6 -11.24 -0.08 -10.20
N SER A 7 -12.04 0.16 -9.15
CA SER A 7 -11.92 1.38 -8.32
C SER A 7 -10.53 1.56 -7.71
N MET A 8 -9.90 0.48 -7.22
CA MET A 8 -8.56 0.51 -6.64
C MET A 8 -7.49 0.88 -7.70
N MET A 9 -7.64 0.38 -8.93
CA MET A 9 -6.74 0.72 -10.04
C MET A 9 -6.88 2.19 -10.44
N ILE A 10 -8.12 2.68 -10.53
CA ILE A 10 -8.40 4.09 -10.84
C ILE A 10 -7.83 5.01 -9.74
N ALA A 11 -7.95 4.62 -8.47
CA ALA A 11 -7.36 5.38 -7.37
C ALA A 11 -5.84 5.45 -7.47
N GLY A 12 -5.17 4.33 -7.78
CA GLY A 12 -3.72 4.31 -8.01
C GLY A 12 -3.30 5.22 -9.16
N LEU A 13 -3.98 5.15 -10.31
CA LEU A 13 -3.72 6.03 -11.45
C LEU A 13 -3.95 7.50 -11.11
N PHE A 14 -5.03 7.80 -10.38
CA PHE A 14 -5.30 9.17 -9.92
C PHE A 14 -4.17 9.72 -9.05
N LEU A 15 -3.66 8.93 -8.09
CA LEU A 15 -2.54 9.33 -7.24
C LEU A 15 -1.24 9.52 -8.05
N GLN A 16 -1.04 8.72 -9.10
CA GLN A 16 0.13 8.77 -9.97
C GLN A 16 0.29 10.14 -10.68
N GLU A 17 -0.82 10.84 -10.94
CA GLU A 17 -0.82 12.17 -11.57
C GLU A 17 -0.20 13.26 -10.69
N PHE A 18 -0.10 13.03 -9.37
CA PHE A 18 0.48 13.97 -8.42
C PHE A 18 1.95 13.67 -8.09
N VAL A 19 2.53 12.63 -8.69
CA VAL A 19 3.94 12.29 -8.50
C VAL A 19 4.79 13.23 -9.36
N GLY A 20 5.58 14.07 -8.69
CA GLY A 20 6.41 15.08 -9.33
C GLY A 20 7.72 14.55 -9.93
N GLU A 21 8.58 15.51 -10.28
CA GLU A 21 9.91 15.27 -10.85
C GLU A 21 10.99 15.90 -9.97
N VAL A 22 12.17 15.28 -9.96
CA VAL A 22 13.40 15.79 -9.33
C VAL A 22 14.49 15.76 -10.40
N GLU A 23 15.12 16.92 -10.63
CA GLU A 23 16.18 17.08 -11.65
C GLU A 23 15.75 16.63 -13.07
N GLY A 24 14.47 16.87 -13.42
CA GLY A 24 13.91 16.47 -14.71
C GLY A 24 13.62 14.98 -14.86
N GLN A 25 13.69 14.21 -13.77
CA GLN A 25 13.36 12.79 -13.73
C GLN A 25 12.14 12.55 -12.83
N ARG A 26 11.22 11.70 -13.27
CA ARG A 26 10.05 11.32 -12.46
C ARG A 26 10.49 10.64 -11.17
N ILE A 27 9.90 11.04 -10.04
CA ILE A 27 10.16 10.41 -8.75
C ILE A 27 9.75 8.93 -8.81
N PRO A 28 10.65 7.97 -8.52
CA PRO A 28 10.27 6.57 -8.37
C PRO A 28 9.20 6.43 -7.29
N TRP A 29 8.07 5.80 -7.63
CA TRP A 29 6.90 5.78 -6.78
C TRP A 29 6.19 4.43 -6.82
N ALA A 30 5.61 4.06 -5.67
CA ALA A 30 4.74 2.92 -5.52
C ALA A 30 3.54 3.29 -4.62
N HIS A 31 2.38 2.69 -4.91
CA HIS A 31 1.19 2.77 -4.07
C HIS A 31 0.84 1.38 -3.55
N LEU A 32 0.63 1.29 -2.24
CA LEU A 32 0.17 0.09 -1.55
C LEU A 32 -1.24 0.36 -1.01
N ASP A 33 -2.25 -0.23 -1.63
CA ASP A 33 -3.61 -0.22 -1.10
C ASP A 33 -3.76 -1.36 -0.08
N ILE A 34 -3.96 -1.00 1.18
CA ILE A 34 -4.02 -1.94 2.30
C ILE A 34 -5.37 -1.93 3.01
N ALA A 35 -6.41 -1.32 2.42
CA ALA A 35 -7.71 -1.16 3.09
C ALA A 35 -8.28 -2.50 3.59
N GLY A 36 -8.19 -3.56 2.78
CA GLY A 36 -8.64 -4.90 3.15
C GLY A 36 -7.86 -5.52 4.32
N PRO A 37 -6.54 -5.71 4.21
CA PRO A 37 -5.78 -6.42 5.24
C PRO A 37 -5.42 -5.59 6.48
N ALA A 38 -5.63 -4.26 6.48
CA ALA A 38 -5.28 -3.40 7.62
C ALA A 38 -6.11 -3.65 8.89
N PHE A 39 -7.30 -4.25 8.75
CA PHE A 39 -8.23 -4.46 9.87
C PHE A 39 -8.89 -5.84 9.79
N ASN A 40 -8.64 -6.67 10.80
CA ASN A 40 -9.23 -8.00 10.91
C ASN A 40 -10.54 -7.96 11.71
N GLU A 41 -11.67 -8.03 11.02
CA GLU A 41 -12.99 -8.11 11.68
C GLU A 41 -13.32 -9.53 12.18
N GLU A 42 -12.55 -10.54 11.76
CA GLU A 42 -12.74 -11.94 12.12
C GLU A 42 -12.03 -12.30 13.44
N SER A 43 -11.95 -13.60 13.73
CA SER A 43 -11.17 -14.08 14.87
C SER A 43 -9.66 -13.95 14.62
N PRO A 44 -8.82 -13.82 15.66
CA PRO A 44 -7.37 -13.83 15.51
C PRO A 44 -6.87 -15.13 14.86
N PHE A 45 -5.80 -15.05 14.07
CA PHE A 45 -5.15 -16.21 13.47
C PHE A 45 -3.65 -15.97 13.29
N GLY A 46 -2.83 -17.00 13.51
CA GLY A 46 -1.37 -16.87 13.41
C GLY A 46 -0.83 -15.73 14.27
N TYR A 47 -0.11 -14.79 13.66
CA TYR A 47 0.36 -13.56 14.31
C TYR A 47 -0.55 -12.35 14.08
N THR A 48 -1.69 -12.52 13.40
CA THR A 48 -2.65 -11.47 13.09
C THR A 48 -3.69 -11.36 14.22
N PRO A 49 -3.74 -10.24 14.96
CA PRO A 49 -4.73 -10.02 16.00
C PRO A 49 -6.11 -9.72 15.39
N LYS A 50 -7.13 -9.62 16.25
CA LYS A 50 -8.40 -8.96 15.89
C LYS A 50 -8.17 -7.44 15.79
N GLU A 51 -8.94 -6.77 14.94
CA GLU A 51 -8.84 -5.33 14.66
C GLU A 51 -7.51 -4.97 13.95
N GLY A 52 -6.80 -3.94 14.40
CA GLY A 52 -5.61 -3.43 13.72
C GLY A 52 -4.52 -4.50 13.55
N THR A 53 -4.17 -4.82 12.30
CA THR A 53 -3.27 -5.94 11.98
C THR A 53 -1.79 -5.55 11.88
N GLY A 54 -1.49 -4.27 11.65
CA GLY A 54 -0.13 -3.82 11.31
C GLY A 54 0.35 -4.31 9.93
N PHE A 55 -0.58 -4.69 9.05
CA PHE A 55 -0.24 -5.19 7.71
C PHE A 55 0.65 -4.21 6.93
N GLY A 56 1.69 -4.75 6.28
CA GLY A 56 2.65 -3.98 5.48
C GLY A 56 3.85 -3.45 6.26
N THR A 57 3.80 -3.32 7.58
CA THR A 57 4.94 -2.80 8.37
C THR A 57 6.19 -3.65 8.23
N ALA A 58 6.09 -4.96 8.48
CA ALA A 58 7.24 -5.87 8.35
C ALA A 58 7.78 -5.92 6.91
N THR A 59 6.89 -5.82 5.90
CA THR A 59 7.29 -5.75 4.49
C THR A 59 8.11 -4.51 4.20
N LEU A 60 7.67 -3.33 4.65
CA LEU A 60 8.38 -2.06 4.43
C LEU A 60 9.71 -2.02 5.17
N VAL A 61 9.78 -2.53 6.40
CA VAL A 61 11.03 -2.65 7.16
C VAL A 61 12.03 -3.54 6.39
N ASN A 62 11.63 -4.76 6.02
CA ASN A 62 12.49 -5.66 5.25
C ASN A 62 12.91 -5.07 3.90
N PHE A 63 12.01 -4.36 3.22
CA PHE A 63 12.32 -3.68 1.96
C PHE A 63 13.43 -2.64 2.18
N ILE A 64 13.27 -1.74 3.14
CA ILE A 64 14.28 -0.71 3.44
C ILE A 64 15.61 -1.35 3.86
N GLU A 65 15.57 -2.38 4.70
CA GLU A 65 16.78 -3.12 5.12
C GLU A 65 17.50 -3.75 3.92
N SER A 66 16.77 -4.34 2.97
CA SER A 66 17.35 -4.94 1.77
C SER A 66 17.99 -3.94 0.80
N TYR A 67 17.54 -2.68 0.81
CA TYR A 67 18.10 -1.59 0.00
C TYR A 67 19.25 -0.86 0.67
N ALA A 68 19.40 -1.01 1.99
CA ALA A 68 20.46 -0.37 2.77
C ALA A 68 21.75 -1.21 2.87
N GLN A 69 21.73 -2.46 2.40
CA GLN A 69 22.89 -3.35 2.31
C GLN A 69 23.69 -3.10 1.02
#